data_AF-A0AB72ZKI2-F1
#
_entry.id   AF-A0AB72ZKI2-F1
#
_cell.length_a   1.000
_cell.length_b   1.000
_cell.length_c   1.000
_cell.angle_alpha   90.00
_cell.angle_beta   90.00
_cell.angle_gamma   90.00
#
_symmetry.space_group_name_H-M   'P 1'
#
loop_
_entity.id
_entity.type
_entity.pdbx_description
1 polymer ?
#
loop_
_entity_poly.entity_id
_entity_poly.type
_entity_poly.pdbx_seq_one_letter_code
_entity_poly.pdbx_strand_id
1 'polypeptide(L)'
;MLRGTLALYDWTDNEMNRRRLEAIAEVKHSEIERFERGYLLRGVHIEITLDSNGFTGTGDICLFGEMLSRFFALYTDIHLFNRLTLILQPTGERLEWEENHQSRLPG
;
A
#
# COMPACT_ATOMS: atom_id res chain seq x y z
N MET A 1 17.93 2.23 2.14
CA MET A 1 17.72 3.03 0.92
C MET A 1 16.24 2.97 0.52
N LEU A 2 15.35 3.67 1.26
CA LEU A 2 13.90 3.68 0.96
C LEU A 2 13.31 5.11 1.00
N ARG A 3 14.11 6.13 1.32
CA ARG A 3 13.69 7.54 1.35
C ARG A 3 13.97 8.31 0.05
N GLY A 4 14.93 7.84 -0.75
CA GLY A 4 15.39 8.55 -1.96
C GLY A 4 14.45 8.46 -3.15
N THR A 5 13.69 7.37 -3.29
CA THR A 5 12.79 7.15 -4.43
C THR A 5 11.36 7.67 -4.18
N LEU A 6 11.04 8.00 -2.92
CA LEU A 6 9.80 8.67 -2.52
C LEU A 6 9.84 10.19 -2.82
N ALA A 7 11.00 10.74 -3.15
CA ALA A 7 11.19 12.16 -3.46
C ALA A 7 10.96 12.53 -4.93
N LEU A 8 10.73 11.54 -5.82
CA LEU A 8 10.58 11.74 -7.27
C LEU A 8 9.12 11.99 -7.70
N TYR A 9 8.15 11.63 -6.86
CA TYR A 9 6.78 12.11 -6.98
C TYR A 9 6.61 13.26 -5.99
N ASP A 10 5.90 14.31 -6.40
CA ASP A 10 5.73 15.61 -5.74
C ASP A 10 5.14 15.50 -4.31
N TRP A 11 5.91 14.93 -3.39
CA TRP A 11 5.60 14.70 -1.99
C TRP A 11 6.08 15.86 -1.10
N THR A 12 6.92 16.73 -1.65
CA THR A 12 7.91 17.46 -0.85
C THR A 12 7.50 18.85 -0.37
N ASP A 13 6.32 19.38 -0.70
CA ASP A 13 5.98 20.75 -0.27
C ASP A 13 4.54 20.95 0.20
N ASN A 14 3.93 19.92 0.79
CA ASN A 14 2.62 20.05 1.40
C ASN A 14 2.63 19.50 2.84
N GLU A 15 2.39 20.40 3.80
CA GLU A 15 2.22 20.10 5.24
C GLU A 15 1.28 18.90 5.47
N MET A 16 0.29 18.70 4.59
CA MET A 16 -0.59 17.53 4.60
C MET A 16 0.14 16.19 4.46
N ASN A 17 1.14 16.07 3.57
CA ASN A 17 1.84 14.80 3.40
C ASN A 17 2.76 14.50 4.58
N ARG A 18 3.38 15.52 5.18
CA ARG A 18 4.15 15.34 6.42
C ARG A 18 3.24 14.81 7.53
N ARG A 19 2.05 15.40 7.72
CA ARG A 19 1.06 14.91 8.69
C ARG A 19 0.60 13.48 8.40
N ARG A 20 0.36 13.14 7.14
CA ARG A 20 0.02 11.75 6.74
C ARG A 20 1.14 10.76 7.03
N LEU A 21 2.40 11.15 6.81
CA LEU A 21 3.56 10.33 7.17
C LEU A 21 3.70 10.18 8.69
N GLU A 22 3.48 11.25 9.45
CA GLU A 22 3.49 11.22 10.92
C GLU A 22 2.36 10.36 11.49
N ALA A 23 1.24 10.25 10.75
CA ALA A 23 0.12 9.39 11.09
C ALA A 23 0.40 7.90 10.84
N ILE A 24 1.51 7.54 10.18
CA ILE A 24 1.91 6.14 10.03
C ILE A 24 2.48 5.65 11.36
N ALA A 25 1.69 4.87 12.08
CA ALA A 25 2.07 4.32 13.37
C ALA A 25 3.00 3.10 13.22
N GLU A 26 2.73 2.24 12.23
CA GLU A 26 3.50 1.01 12.03
C GLU A 26 3.48 0.59 10.57
N VAL A 27 4.58 0.00 10.10
CA VAL A 27 4.67 -0.64 8.78
C VAL A 27 5.29 -2.01 8.95
N LYS A 28 4.57 -3.04 8.49
CA LYS A 28 5.04 -4.42 8.43
C LYS A 28 5.04 -4.88 6.98
N HIS A 29 6.02 -5.70 6.64
CA HIS A 29 6.02 -6.44 5.39
C HIS A 29 6.30 -7.91 5.68
N SER A 30 5.62 -8.79 4.96
CA SER A 30 5.81 -10.23 5.04
C SER A 30 5.74 -10.83 3.64
N GLU A 31 6.57 -11.84 3.39
CA GLU A 31 6.40 -12.69 2.22
C GLU A 31 5.14 -13.55 2.41
N ILE A 32 4.30 -13.60 1.39
CA ILE A 32 3.10 -14.43 1.38
C ILE A 32 3.11 -15.32 0.15
N GLU A 33 2.49 -16.48 0.26
CA GLU A 33 2.35 -17.42 -0.83
C GLU A 33 0.88 -17.73 -1.05
N ARG A 34 0.43 -17.66 -2.29
CA ARG A 34 -0.95 -17.95 -2.70
C ARG A 34 -0.91 -19.08 -3.72
N PHE A 35 -1.63 -20.17 -3.44
CA PHE A 35 -1.87 -21.21 -4.43
C PHE A 35 -3.06 -20.80 -5.30
N GLU A 36 -2.83 -20.67 -6.61
CA GLU A 36 -3.89 -20.36 -7.57
C GLU A 36 -3.76 -21.24 -8.81
N ARG A 37 -4.85 -21.94 -9.18
CA ARG A 37 -4.97 -22.77 -10.39
C ARG A 37 -3.82 -23.77 -10.60
N GLY A 38 -3.26 -24.31 -9.51
CA GLY A 38 -2.17 -25.30 -9.56
C GLY A 38 -0.76 -24.71 -9.57
N TYR A 39 -0.61 -23.38 -9.47
CA TYR A 39 0.68 -22.70 -9.37
C TYR A 39 0.83 -22.04 -7.99
N LEU A 40 2.05 -22.00 -7.48
CA LEU A 40 2.42 -21.25 -6.29
C LEU A 40 2.85 -19.84 -6.70
N LEU A 41 2.07 -18.84 -6.32
CA LEU A 41 2.40 -17.44 -6.50
C LEU A 41 3.06 -16.93 -5.21
N ARG A 42 4.22 -16.31 -5.34
CA ARG A 42 4.88 -15.61 -4.23
C ARG A 42 4.47 -14.13 -4.30
N GLY A 43 4.29 -13.52 -3.16
CA GLY A 43 3.87 -12.13 -3.06
C GLY A 43 4.41 -11.47 -1.81
N VAL A 44 4.17 -10.18 -1.70
CA VAL A 44 4.51 -9.39 -0.53
C VAL A 44 3.24 -8.79 0.03
N HIS A 45 2.99 -9.03 1.31
CA HIS A 45 1.94 -8.36 2.07
C HIS A 45 2.56 -7.19 2.82
N ILE A 46 2.02 -6.01 2.59
CA ILE A 46 2.41 -4.78 3.26
C ILE A 46 1.23 -4.38 4.13
N GLU A 47 1.43 -4.35 5.44
CA GLU A 47 0.45 -3.91 6.41
C GLU A 47 0.91 -2.58 7.01
N ILE A 48 0.04 -1.57 6.96
CA ILE A 48 0.36 -0.23 7.46
C ILE A 48 -0.72 0.16 8.46
N THR A 49 -0.31 0.47 9.67
CA THR A 49 -1.19 1.00 10.71
C THR A 49 -1.17 2.53 10.63
N LEU A 50 -2.35 3.13 10.48
CA LEU A 50 -2.54 4.57 10.37
C LEU A 50 -3.35 5.10 11.55
N ASP A 51 -2.93 6.23 12.11
CA ASP A 51 -3.76 7.04 12.99
C ASP A 51 -4.72 7.89 12.14
N SER A 52 -6.02 7.61 12.27
CA SER A 52 -7.07 8.30 11.51
C SER A 52 -7.10 9.81 11.79
N ASN A 53 -6.60 10.26 12.95
CA ASN A 53 -6.56 11.67 13.33
C ASN A 53 -5.62 12.51 12.45
N GLY A 54 -4.67 11.87 11.77
CA GLY A 54 -3.76 12.54 10.84
C GLY A 54 -4.36 12.80 9.45
N PHE A 55 -5.59 12.35 9.19
CA PHE A 55 -6.27 12.46 7.91
C PHE A 55 -7.55 13.28 8.01
N THR A 56 -7.96 13.90 6.89
CA THR A 56 -9.17 14.75 6.86
C THR A 56 -10.48 13.92 6.88
N GLY A 57 -10.37 12.59 6.73
CA GLY A 57 -11.49 11.65 6.78
C GLY A 57 -11.21 10.37 5.98
N THR A 58 -12.18 9.45 5.93
CA THR A 58 -12.04 8.14 5.25
C THR A 58 -11.69 8.27 3.76
N GLY A 59 -12.24 9.27 3.06
CA GLY A 59 -11.91 9.50 1.64
C GLY A 59 -10.42 9.83 1.41
N ASP A 60 -9.82 10.60 2.33
CA ASP A 60 -8.40 10.94 2.28
C ASP A 60 -7.51 9.71 2.53
N ILE A 61 -7.92 8.86 3.46
CA ILE A 61 -7.28 7.58 3.78
C ILE A 61 -7.35 6.62 2.59
N CYS A 62 -8.51 6.51 1.93
CA CYS A 62 -8.67 5.65 0.76
C CYS A 62 -7.78 6.12 -0.41
N LEU A 63 -7.72 7.43 -0.66
CA LEU A 63 -6.83 8.00 -1.70
C LEU A 63 -5.36 7.76 -1.38
N PHE A 64 -4.99 7.86 -0.11
CA PHE A 64 -3.64 7.53 0.35
C PHE A 64 -3.32 6.04 0.15
N GLY A 65 -4.26 5.16 0.46
CA GLY A 65 -4.14 3.72 0.21
C GLY A 65 -4.01 3.35 -1.26
N GLU A 66 -4.84 3.93 -2.13
CA GLU A 66 -4.74 3.82 -3.59
C GLU A 66 -3.36 4.24 -4.10
N MET A 67 -2.87 5.40 -3.62
CA MET A 67 -1.55 5.90 -3.98
C MET A 67 -0.44 4.93 -3.57
N LEU A 68 -0.49 4.42 -2.34
CA LEU A 68 0.49 3.47 -1.83
C LEU A 68 0.45 2.14 -2.59
N SER A 69 -0.75 1.62 -2.87
CA SER A 69 -0.93 0.40 -3.66
C SER A 69 -0.26 0.53 -5.03
N ARG A 70 -0.53 1.63 -5.73
CA ARG A 70 0.10 1.92 -7.03
C ARG A 70 1.61 2.16 -6.91
N PHE A 71 2.07 2.79 -5.83
CA PHE A 71 3.49 2.95 -5.58
C PHE A 71 4.16 1.59 -5.44
N PHE A 72 3.65 0.70 -4.58
CA PHE A 72 4.22 -0.62 -4.38
C PHE A 72 4.18 -1.48 -5.64
N ALA A 73 3.14 -1.35 -6.47
CA ALA A 73 3.05 -2.02 -7.77
C ALA A 73 4.18 -1.66 -8.73
N LEU A 74 4.84 -0.51 -8.56
CA LEU A 74 6.00 -0.10 -9.37
C LEU A 74 7.32 -0.71 -8.87
N TYR A 75 7.37 -1.19 -7.62
CA TYR A 75 8.56 -1.79 -7.01
C TYR A 75 8.46 -3.31 -6.87
N THR A 76 7.27 -3.89 -7.00
CA THR A 76 7.14 -5.34 -7.12
C THR A 76 7.71 -5.79 -8.46
N ASP A 77 8.62 -6.77 -8.39
CA ASP A 77 9.12 -7.48 -9.56
C ASP A 77 7.93 -8.11 -10.30
N ILE A 78 8.05 -8.30 -11.62
CA ILE A 78 6.97 -8.72 -12.54
C ILE A 78 6.34 -10.07 -12.12
N HIS A 79 7.01 -10.82 -11.25
CA HIS A 79 6.65 -12.16 -10.81
C HIS A 79 6.04 -12.25 -9.40
N LEU A 80 5.94 -11.13 -8.67
CA LEU A 80 5.35 -11.11 -7.33
C LEU A 80 4.06 -10.28 -7.31
N PHE A 81 3.02 -10.81 -6.68
CA PHE A 81 1.82 -10.04 -6.40
C PHE A 81 2.02 -9.22 -5.12
N ASN A 82 1.47 -8.01 -5.07
CA ASN A 82 1.39 -7.22 -3.85
C ASN A 82 0.00 -7.27 -3.21
N ARG A 83 -0.01 -7.16 -1.89
CA ARG A 83 -1.21 -6.89 -1.11
C ARG A 83 -0.89 -5.77 -0.15
N LEU A 84 -1.71 -4.74 -0.15
CA LEU A 84 -1.65 -3.65 0.81
C LEU A 84 -2.85 -3.74 1.75
N THR A 85 -2.60 -3.70 3.05
CA THR A 85 -3.64 -3.57 4.07
C THR A 85 -3.35 -2.34 4.91
N LEU A 86 -4.32 -1.44 5.01
CA LEU A 86 -4.30 -0.34 5.97
C LEU A 86 -5.14 -0.70 7.18
N ILE A 87 -4.59 -0.53 8.37
CA ILE A 87 -5.29 -0.70 9.65
C ILE A 87 -5.47 0.69 10.27
N LEU A 88 -6.72 1.12 10.42
CA LEU A 88 -7.05 2.43 10.97
C LEU A 88 -7.19 2.35 12.48
N GLN A 89 -6.48 3.20 13.20
CA GLN A 89 -6.65 3.40 14.63
C GLN A 89 -7.43 4.69 14.90
N PRO A 90 -8.26 4.73 15.96
CA PRO A 90 -8.53 3.65 16.92
C PRO A 90 -9.65 2.67 16.49
N THR A 91 -10.29 2.89 15.33
CA THR A 91 -11.47 2.11 14.90
C THR A 91 -11.18 0.62 14.68
N GLY A 92 -9.95 0.26 14.36
CA GLY A 92 -9.53 -1.09 13.97
C GLY A 92 -10.00 -1.48 12.57
N GLU A 93 -10.52 -0.52 11.80
CA GLU A 93 -11.02 -0.76 10.44
C GLU A 93 -9.87 -1.18 9.53
N ARG A 94 -10.13 -2.17 8.67
CA ARG A 94 -9.15 -2.70 7.72
C ARG A 94 -9.60 -2.38 6.31
N LEU A 95 -8.74 -1.69 5.58
CA LEU A 95 -8.90 -1.42 4.16
C LEU A 95 -7.86 -2.22 3.40
N GLU A 96 -8.25 -2.89 2.32
CA GLU A 96 -7.37 -3.77 1.57
C GLU A 96 -7.35 -3.40 0.09
N TRP A 97 -6.15 -3.43 -0.48
CA TRP A 97 -5.91 -3.31 -1.90
C TRP A 97 -5.12 -4.54 -2.33
N GLU A 98 -5.72 -5.36 -3.19
CA GLU A 98 -4.99 -6.41 -3.88
C GLU A 98 -4.50 -5.87 -5.22
N GLU A 99 -3.27 -6.23 -5.62
CA GLU A 99 -2.83 -6.01 -6.98
C GLU A 99 -3.82 -6.71 -7.92
N ASN A 100 -4.64 -5.93 -8.61
CA ASN A 100 -5.25 -6.40 -9.83
C ASN A 100 -4.14 -6.52 -10.86
N HIS A 101 -3.44 -7.66 -10.83
CA HIS A 101 -2.80 -8.19 -12.01
C HIS A 101 -3.94 -8.37 -13.02
N GLN A 102 -4.27 -7.30 -13.76
CA GLN A 102 -5.08 -7.40 -14.96
C GLN A 102 -4.35 -8.43 -15.80
N SER A 103 -4.89 -9.65 -15.80
CA SER A 103 -4.45 -10.73 -16.64
C SER A 103 -4.46 -10.14 -18.04
N ARG A 104 -3.27 -9.89 -18.59
CA ARG A 104 -3.14 -9.30 -19.91
C ARG A 104 -3.91 -10.19 -20.88
N LEU A 105 -5.00 -9.62 -21.38
CA LEU A 105 -5.74 -9.83 -22.63
C LEU A 105 -5.93 -11.28 -23.13
N PRO A 106 -7.18 -11.70 -23.43
CA PRO A 106 -7.39 -12.87 -24.28
C PRO A 106 -6.78 -12.57 -25.67
N GLY A 107 -5.94 -13.49 -26.14
CA GLY A 107 -5.56 -13.57 -27.55
C GLY A 107 -6.71 -14.08 -28.42
#